data_AF-A0AAJ1B0J5-F1
#
_entry.id   AF-A0AAJ1B0J5-F1
#
_cell.length_a   1.000
_cell.length_b   1.000
_cell.length_c   1.000
_cell.angle_alpha   90.00
_cell.angle_beta   90.00
_cell.angle_gamma   90.00
#
_symmetry.space_group_name_H-M   'P 1'
#
loop_
_entity.id
_entity.type
_entity.pdbx_description
1 polymer ?
#
loop_
_entity_poly.entity_id
_entity_poly.type
_entity_poly.pdbx_seq_one_letter_code
_entity_poly.pdbx_strand_id
1 'polypeptide(L)'
;GWLDKNKHDKFRRELRKAFSKPGDLWWDTVVSVSSFEQLSEFGIVTADDWYDICLKALPEVFKTMNLEYDNMLWWGNYHIDTTHPHIHLCFLEKDKTRERGKLTPTELRKFKSA
;
A
#
# COMPACT_ATOMS: atom_id res chain seq x y z
N GLY A 1 5.92 -4.09 3.59
CA GLY A 1 5.59 -5.52 3.74
C GLY A 1 5.05 -5.80 5.12
N TRP A 2 4.61 -7.04 5.39
CA TRP A 2 4.01 -7.40 6.67
C TRP A 2 5.01 -7.21 7.83
N LEU A 3 4.57 -6.54 8.90
CA LEU A 3 5.43 -6.19 10.03
C LEU A 3 5.40 -7.31 11.08
N ASP A 4 6.41 -8.17 11.07
CA ASP A 4 6.74 -8.95 12.27
C ASP A 4 7.48 -8.07 13.30
N LYS A 5 7.59 -8.55 14.55
CA LYS A 5 8.22 -7.78 15.65
C LYS A 5 9.63 -7.27 15.32
N ASN A 6 10.42 -8.03 14.57
CA ASN A 6 11.81 -7.65 14.23
C ASN A 6 11.86 -6.62 13.10
N LYS A 7 10.94 -6.72 12.13
CA LYS A 7 10.80 -5.74 11.04
C LYS A 7 10.19 -4.43 11.52
N HIS A 8 9.41 -4.46 12.60
CA HIS A 8 8.68 -3.31 13.12
C HIS A 8 9.61 -2.14 13.54
N ASP A 9 10.69 -2.41 14.29
CA ASP A 9 11.58 -1.33 14.76
C ASP A 9 12.40 -0.70 13.63
N LYS A 10 12.87 -1.53 12.69
CA LYS A 10 13.53 -1.04 11.47
C LYS A 10 12.56 -0.18 10.65
N PHE A 11 11.35 -0.67 10.42
CA PHE A 11 10.33 0.06 9.68
C PHE A 11 9.98 1.39 10.35
N ARG A 12 9.80 1.44 11.67
CA ARG A 12 9.53 2.69 12.41
C ARG A 12 10.66 3.70 12.30
N ARG A 13 11.92 3.26 12.18
CA ARG A 13 13.06 4.15 11.95
C ARG A 13 13.05 4.70 10.53
N GLU A 14 12.82 3.85 9.54
CA GLU A 14 12.74 4.27 8.13
C GLU A 14 11.57 5.22 7.90
N LEU A 15 10.39 4.92 8.45
CA LEU A 15 9.20 5.77 8.40
C LEU A 15 9.47 7.15 9.02
N ARG A 16 10.06 7.19 10.22
CA ARG A 16 10.43 8.46 10.88
C ARG A 16 11.45 9.27 10.08
N LYS A 17 12.31 8.64 9.30
CA LYS A 17 13.26 9.35 8.44
C LYS A 17 12.55 9.94 7.21
N ALA A 18 11.74 9.12 6.56
CA ALA A 18 11.07 9.44 5.30
C ALA A 18 9.87 10.40 5.45
N PHE A 19 9.27 10.46 6.63
CA PHE A 19 8.15 11.35 6.97
C PHE A 19 8.50 12.18 8.21
N SER A 20 9.38 13.16 8.06
CA SER A 20 9.93 13.98 9.16
C SER A 20 9.78 15.49 8.96
N LYS A 21 9.42 15.94 7.76
CA LYS A 21 9.40 17.35 7.38
C LYS A 21 7.99 17.78 6.96
N PRO A 22 7.64 19.06 7.18
CA PRO A 22 6.41 19.62 6.63
C PRO A 22 6.37 19.44 5.10
N GLY A 23 5.24 18.95 4.60
CA GLY A 23 5.04 18.69 3.17
C GLY A 23 5.59 17.35 2.67
N ASP A 24 6.07 16.47 3.56
CA ASP A 24 6.25 15.06 3.20
C ASP A 24 4.90 14.43 2.85
N LEU A 25 4.92 13.52 1.88
CA LEU A 25 3.71 12.91 1.32
C LEU A 25 3.54 11.48 1.82
N TRP A 26 2.30 11.17 2.14
CA TRP A 26 1.83 9.84 2.49
C TRP A 26 0.65 9.52 1.58
N TRP A 27 0.54 8.28 1.14
CA TRP A 27 -0.62 7.79 0.42
C TRP A 27 -1.31 6.75 1.28
N ASP A 28 -2.63 6.87 1.39
CA ASP A 28 -3.51 5.91 2.04
C ASP A 28 -4.62 5.57 1.06
N THR A 29 -4.71 4.30 0.69
CA THR A 29 -5.75 3.79 -0.19
C THR A 29 -6.43 2.59 0.45
N VAL A 30 -7.73 2.47 0.21
CA VAL A 30 -8.53 1.34 0.70
C VAL A 30 -8.89 0.47 -0.50
N VAL A 31 -8.48 -0.79 -0.44
CA VAL A 31 -8.94 -1.82 -1.38
C VAL A 31 -10.00 -2.64 -0.65
N SER A 32 -11.23 -2.53 -1.13
CA SER A 32 -12.38 -3.25 -0.58
C SER A 32 -12.85 -4.29 -1.58
N VAL A 33 -13.27 -5.43 -1.05
CA VAL A 33 -13.90 -6.52 -1.80
C VAL A 33 -15.35 -6.67 -1.35
N SER A 34 -16.19 -7.24 -2.21
CA SER A 34 -17.63 -7.24 -2.01
C SER A 34 -18.09 -8.20 -0.91
N SER A 35 -17.35 -9.27 -0.64
CA SER A 35 -17.70 -10.24 0.41
C SER A 35 -16.50 -11.12 0.80
N PHE A 36 -16.60 -11.80 1.94
CA PHE A 36 -15.66 -12.86 2.32
C PHE A 36 -15.74 -14.09 1.41
N GLU A 37 -16.92 -14.37 0.86
CA GLU A 37 -17.13 -15.47 -0.11
C GLU A 37 -16.29 -15.25 -1.38
N GLN A 38 -16.33 -14.03 -1.93
CA GLN A 38 -15.52 -13.65 -3.08
C GLN A 38 -14.01 -13.79 -2.81
N LEU A 39 -13.56 -13.43 -1.60
CA LEU A 39 -12.16 -13.64 -1.22
C LEU A 39 -11.79 -15.12 -1.17
N SER A 40 -12.66 -15.95 -0.62
CA SER A 40 -12.45 -17.39 -0.57
C SER A 40 -12.40 -18.01 -1.96
N GLU A 41 -13.23 -17.55 -2.90
CA GLU A 41 -13.18 -17.97 -4.32
C GLU A 41 -11.85 -17.63 -4.99
N PHE A 42 -11.25 -16.49 -4.60
CA PHE A 42 -9.92 -16.08 -5.06
C PHE A 42 -8.76 -16.72 -4.26
N GLY A 43 -9.06 -17.55 -3.26
CA GLY A 43 -8.06 -18.18 -2.40
C GLY A 43 -7.38 -17.22 -1.42
N ILE A 44 -8.01 -16.10 -1.09
CA ILE A 44 -7.49 -15.06 -0.20
C ILE A 44 -8.13 -15.22 1.17
N VAL A 45 -7.48 -15.91 2.09
CA VAL A 45 -8.10 -16.26 3.38
C VAL A 45 -7.36 -15.63 4.56
N THR A 46 -6.06 -15.38 4.38
CA THR A 46 -5.15 -14.92 5.42
C THR A 46 -4.52 -13.58 5.07
N ALA A 47 -3.93 -12.94 6.07
CA ALA A 47 -3.12 -11.75 5.86
C ALA A 47 -1.90 -12.01 4.96
N ASP A 48 -1.36 -13.22 4.97
CA ASP A 48 -0.22 -13.60 4.13
C ASP A 48 -0.64 -13.72 2.64
N ASP A 49 -1.85 -14.22 2.37
CA ASP A 49 -2.39 -14.25 1.00
C ASP A 49 -2.52 -12.82 0.43
N TRP A 50 -2.97 -11.88 1.25
CA TRP A 50 -3.00 -10.46 0.90
C TRP A 50 -1.62 -9.88 0.67
N TYR A 51 -0.65 -10.23 1.52
CA TYR A 51 0.72 -9.79 1.37
C TYR A 51 1.32 -10.23 0.02
N ASP A 52 1.07 -11.48 -0.38
CA ASP A 52 1.53 -12.03 -1.65
C ASP A 52 0.88 -11.35 -2.86
N ILE A 53 -0.39 -10.97 -2.76
CA ILE A 53 -1.09 -10.18 -3.79
C ILE A 53 -0.46 -8.80 -3.89
N CYS A 54 -0.24 -8.12 -2.77
CA CYS A 54 0.41 -6.81 -2.76
C CYS A 54 1.81 -6.88 -3.37
N LEU A 55 2.61 -7.92 -3.07
CA LEU A 55 3.93 -8.10 -3.68
C LEU A 55 3.88 -8.19 -5.20
N LYS A 56 2.85 -8.83 -5.76
CA LYS A 56 2.66 -8.98 -7.21
C LYS A 56 2.13 -7.70 -7.87
N ALA A 57 1.19 -7.01 -7.22
CA ALA A 57 0.49 -5.86 -7.80
C ALA A 57 1.24 -4.53 -7.65
N LEU A 58 1.84 -4.29 -6.48
CA LEU A 58 2.46 -3.00 -6.14
C LEU A 58 3.52 -2.50 -7.14
N PRO A 59 4.39 -3.35 -7.73
CA PRO A 59 5.34 -2.88 -8.74
C PRO A 59 4.67 -2.15 -9.91
N GLU A 60 3.57 -2.68 -10.45
CA GLU A 60 2.86 -2.05 -11.57
C GLU A 60 2.03 -0.83 -11.13
N VAL A 61 1.46 -0.87 -9.92
CA VAL A 61 0.78 0.29 -9.31
C VAL A 61 1.74 1.47 -9.16
N PHE A 62 2.92 1.24 -8.57
CA PHE A 62 3.91 2.29 -8.38
C PHE A 62 4.45 2.82 -9.70
N LYS A 63 4.77 1.94 -10.65
CA LYS A 63 5.16 2.33 -12.01
C LYS A 63 4.10 3.19 -12.70
N THR A 64 2.82 2.85 -12.53
CA THR A 64 1.68 3.62 -13.05
C THR A 64 1.61 5.03 -12.45
N MET A 65 2.01 5.16 -11.19
CA MET A 65 2.11 6.45 -10.49
C MET A 65 3.45 7.17 -10.76
N ASN A 66 4.32 6.62 -11.60
CA ASN A 66 5.69 7.10 -11.80
C ASN A 66 6.49 7.15 -10.49
N LEU A 67 6.39 6.07 -9.71
CA LEU A 67 7.11 5.82 -8.46
C LEU A 67 7.97 4.56 -8.60
N GLU A 68 9.19 4.59 -8.08
CA GLU A 68 10.13 3.47 -8.13
C GLU A 68 9.88 2.51 -6.97
N TYR A 69 9.60 1.23 -7.25
CA TYR A 69 9.26 0.24 -6.22
C TYR A 69 10.31 0.15 -5.10
N ASP A 70 11.60 0.14 -5.47
CA ASP A 70 12.71 0.06 -4.52
C ASP A 70 12.87 1.33 -3.70
N ASN A 71 12.24 2.45 -4.08
CA ASN A 71 12.19 3.67 -3.28
C ASN A 71 11.00 3.69 -2.30
N MET A 72 10.10 2.69 -2.33
CA MET A 72 8.89 2.75 -1.52
C MET A 72 9.05 2.09 -0.15
N LEU A 73 8.53 2.75 0.88
CA LEU A 73 8.03 2.11 2.10
C LEU A 73 6.54 1.88 1.93
N TRP A 74 6.08 0.67 2.17
CA TRP A 74 4.65 0.34 2.12
C TRP A 74 4.28 -0.66 3.21
N TRP A 75 3.04 -0.60 3.66
CA TRP A 75 2.44 -1.57 4.58
C TRP A 75 0.95 -1.72 4.30
N GLY A 76 0.41 -2.85 4.72
CA GLY A 76 -1.01 -3.15 4.64
C GLY A 76 -1.57 -3.37 6.04
N ASN A 77 -2.72 -2.78 6.33
CA ASN A 77 -3.52 -3.13 7.51
C ASN A 77 -4.77 -3.86 7.01
N TYR A 78 -4.83 -5.17 7.27
CA TYR A 78 -5.94 -6.01 6.84
C TYR A 78 -7.02 -6.05 7.93
N HIS A 79 -8.24 -5.66 7.56
CA HIS A 79 -9.40 -5.58 8.46
C HIS A 79 -10.46 -6.60 8.06
N ILE A 80 -10.73 -7.56 8.95
CA ILE A 80 -11.72 -8.63 8.80
C ILE A 80 -12.84 -8.58 9.85
N ASP A 81 -12.76 -7.62 10.75
CA ASP A 81 -13.70 -7.36 11.85
C ASP A 81 -14.85 -6.43 11.44
N THR A 82 -15.03 -6.19 10.15
CA THR A 82 -16.06 -5.30 9.59
C THR A 82 -16.95 -6.03 8.58
N THR A 83 -18.07 -5.40 8.18
CA THR A 83 -19.05 -5.99 7.25
C THR A 83 -18.46 -6.41 5.90
N HIS A 84 -17.46 -5.67 5.41
CA HIS A 84 -16.80 -5.96 4.13
C HIS A 84 -15.29 -6.03 4.35
N PRO A 85 -14.63 -7.14 3.96
CA PRO A 85 -13.19 -7.24 4.13
C PRO A 85 -12.49 -6.17 3.30
N HIS A 86 -11.51 -5.50 3.90
CA HIS A 86 -10.74 -4.47 3.22
C HIS A 86 -9.33 -4.37 3.78
N ILE A 87 -8.45 -3.80 2.97
CA ILE A 87 -7.07 -3.49 3.35
C ILE A 87 -6.82 -1.99 3.17
N HIS A 88 -6.28 -1.37 4.21
CA HIS A 88 -5.61 -0.08 4.05
C HIS A 88 -4.20 -0.35 3.54
N LEU A 89 -3.93 0.06 2.31
CA LEU A 89 -2.61 0.01 1.72
C LEU A 89 -2.01 1.41 1.79
N CYS A 90 -0.99 1.55 2.61
CA CYS A 90 -0.32 2.83 2.81
C CYS A 90 1.10 2.77 2.28
N PHE A 91 1.57 3.86 1.68
CA PHE A 91 2.92 3.95 1.14
C PHE A 91 3.46 5.37 1.04
N LEU A 92 4.78 5.49 1.05
CA LEU A 92 5.53 6.73 0.81
C LEU A 92 6.94 6.44 0.28
N GLU A 93 7.57 7.45 -0.29
CA GLU A 93 8.95 7.36 -0.79
C GLU A 93 9.96 7.46 0.36
N LYS A 94 11.01 6.64 0.35
CA LYS A 94 12.17 6.76 1.26
C LYS A 94 12.96 8.02 0.97
N ASP A 95 13.20 8.27 -0.30
CA ASP A 95 13.86 9.46 -0.83
C ASP A 95 12.87 10.19 -1.74
N LYS A 96 12.41 11.37 -1.30
CA LYS A 96 11.31 12.11 -1.94
C LYS A 96 11.66 12.52 -3.38
N THR A 97 10.85 12.09 -4.34
CA THR A 97 10.92 12.56 -5.74
C THR A 97 9.66 13.33 -6.16
N ARG A 98 8.57 13.17 -5.39
CA ARG A 98 7.30 13.88 -5.61
C ARG A 98 7.00 14.88 -4.52
N GLU A 99 6.63 16.10 -4.95
CA GLU A 99 6.14 17.15 -4.03
C GLU A 99 4.62 17.37 -4.14
N ARG A 100 4.03 16.99 -5.27
CA ARG A 100 2.59 17.14 -5.51
C ARG A 100 1.82 15.98 -4.86
N GLY A 101 1.11 16.25 -3.77
CA GLY A 101 0.21 15.30 -3.08
C GLY A 101 -1.10 14.98 -3.81
N LYS A 102 -1.10 15.04 -5.15
CA LYS A 102 -2.27 14.75 -5.99
C LYS A 102 -1.80 13.99 -7.22
N LEU A 103 -2.59 13.00 -7.63
CA LEU A 103 -2.44 12.36 -8.94
C LEU A 103 -3.02 13.26 -10.03
N THR A 104 -2.49 13.16 -11.24
CA THR A 104 -3.14 13.68 -12.45
C THR A 104 -4.37 12.82 -12.77
N PRO A 105 -5.35 13.32 -13.54
CA PRO A 105 -6.50 12.50 -13.95
C PRO A 105 -6.09 11.21 -14.69
N THR A 106 -4.98 11.25 -15.45
CA THR A 106 -4.45 10.07 -16.15
C THR A 106 -3.86 9.06 -15.18
N GLU A 107 -3.02 9.49 -14.23
CA GLU A 107 -2.48 8.61 -13.19
C GLU A 107 -3.60 8.01 -12.33
N LEU A 108 -4.58 8.82 -11.93
CA LEU A 108 -5.72 8.36 -11.12
C LEU A 108 -6.55 7.30 -11.86
N ARG A 109 -6.81 7.50 -13.16
CA ARG A 109 -7.54 6.50 -13.97
C ARG A 109 -6.79 5.18 -14.02
N LYS A 110 -5.48 5.23 -14.27
CA LYS A 110 -4.65 4.02 -14.35
C LYS A 110 -4.53 3.33 -12.98
N PHE A 111 -4.37 4.11 -11.90
CA PHE A 111 -4.31 3.60 -10.53
C PHE A 111 -5.57 2.84 -10.13
N LYS A 112 -6.76 3.31 -10.55
CA LYS A 112 -8.03 2.63 -10.29
C LYS A 112 -8.26 1.36 -11.12
N SER A 113 -7.50 1.17 -12.20
CA SER A 113 -7.62 0.03 -13.09
C SER A 113 -6.47 -0.97 -12.97
N ALA A 114 -5.50 -0.68 -12.10
CA ALA A 114 -4.33 -1.51 -11.84
C ALA A 114 -4.64 -2.64 -10.84
#